data_AF-A0A7X8Q7E7-F1
#
_entry.id   AF-A0A7X8Q7E7-F1
#
_cell.length_a   1.000
_cell.length_b   1.000
_cell.length_c   1.000
_cell.angle_alpha   90.00
_cell.angle_beta   90.00
_cell.angle_gamma   90.00
#
_symmetry.space_group_name_H-M   'P 1'
#
loop_
_entity.id
_entity.type
_entity.pdbx_description
1 polymer ?
#
loop_
_entity_poly.entity_id
_entity_poly.type
_entity_poly.pdbx_seq_one_letter_code
_entity_poly.pdbx_strand_id
1 'polypeptide(L)'
;SPNRPERDRTDEDVVDMEHPIVVELARKHGVHPASICLKWAAGNGIIPIPLSTKVKNLRSNFESVHSDPLTEEELTMLEAVDSNNRLIKGQVFLWEGATSWRDLWDEDGTITGGQS
;
A
#
# COMPACT_ATOMS: atom_id res chain seq x y z
N SER A 1 0.59 -2.76 -5.74
CA SER A 1 0.27 -4.02 -6.46
C SER A 1 0.79 -3.95 -7.90
N PRO A 2 1.62 -4.91 -8.35
CA PRO A 2 2.26 -4.87 -9.68
C PRO A 2 1.28 -5.10 -10.84
N ASN A 3 0.15 -5.80 -10.60
CA ASN A 3 -0.83 -6.15 -11.64
C ASN A 3 -1.93 -5.10 -11.84
N ARG A 4 -1.70 -3.84 -11.47
CA ARG A 4 -2.67 -2.76 -11.71
C ARG A 4 -2.79 -2.49 -13.23
N PRO A 5 -3.99 -2.14 -13.74
CA PRO A 5 -4.16 -1.69 -15.11
C PRO A 5 -3.22 -0.52 -15.43
N GLU A 6 -2.77 -0.40 -16.67
CA GLU A 6 -1.84 0.65 -17.11
C GLU A 6 -2.36 2.06 -16.81
N ARG A 7 -3.65 2.29 -17.02
CA ARG A 7 -4.33 3.55 -16.68
C ARG A 7 -4.25 3.95 -15.20
N ASP A 8 -3.89 3.05 -14.30
CA ASP A 8 -3.85 3.27 -12.84
C ASP A 8 -2.41 3.28 -12.31
N ARG A 9 -1.41 3.30 -13.20
CA ARG A 9 0.03 3.33 -12.89
C ARG A 9 0.68 4.62 -13.36
N THR A 10 1.74 5.03 -12.69
CA THR A 10 2.66 6.09 -13.13
C THR A 10 4.10 5.58 -13.04
N ASP A 11 5.03 6.19 -13.76
CA ASP A 11 6.44 5.74 -13.79
C ASP A 11 7.13 5.88 -12.43
N GLU A 12 6.63 6.78 -11.59
CA GLU A 12 7.12 7.02 -10.22
C GLU A 12 6.53 6.05 -9.17
N ASP A 13 5.62 5.15 -9.55
CA ASP A 13 5.01 4.22 -8.61
C ASP A 13 6.04 3.20 -8.10
N VAL A 14 6.37 3.27 -6.81
CA VAL A 14 7.11 2.21 -6.12
C VAL A 14 6.23 0.99 -5.80
N VAL A 15 6.85 -0.19 -5.74
CA VAL A 15 6.19 -1.45 -5.33
C VAL A 15 6.63 -1.79 -3.90
N ASP A 16 5.70 -1.73 -2.94
CA ASP A 16 5.98 -1.91 -1.51
C ASP A 16 6.75 -3.22 -1.20
N MET A 17 6.36 -4.31 -1.86
CA MET A 17 6.95 -5.64 -1.64
C MET A 17 8.38 -5.79 -2.19
N GLU A 18 8.85 -4.86 -3.01
CA GLU A 18 10.19 -4.84 -3.58
C GLU A 18 11.13 -3.90 -2.80
N HIS A 19 10.59 -3.14 -1.84
CA HIS A 19 11.41 -2.25 -1.03
C HIS A 19 12.46 -3.06 -0.23
N PRO A 20 13.75 -2.64 -0.21
CA PRO A 20 14.82 -3.42 0.40
C PRO A 20 14.56 -3.86 1.84
N ILE A 21 14.01 -2.97 2.67
CA ILE A 21 13.66 -3.27 4.07
C ILE A 21 12.58 -4.36 4.15
N VAL A 22 11.58 -4.32 3.27
CA VAL A 22 10.50 -5.32 3.27
C VAL A 22 11.05 -6.70 2.87
N VAL A 23 11.95 -6.74 1.88
CA VAL A 23 12.62 -7.98 1.45
C VAL A 23 13.54 -8.53 2.54
N GLU A 24 14.31 -7.66 3.22
CA GLU A 24 15.17 -8.02 4.35
C GLU A 24 14.37 -8.66 5.49
N LEU A 25 13.27 -8.03 5.91
CA LEU A 25 12.39 -8.54 6.96
C LEU A 25 11.69 -9.83 6.54
N ALA A 26 11.23 -9.91 5.30
CA ALA A 26 10.62 -11.13 4.76
C ALA A 26 11.58 -12.32 4.85
N ARG A 27 12.86 -12.10 4.51
CA ARG A 27 13.91 -13.10 4.65
C ARG A 27 14.17 -13.47 6.11
N LYS A 28 14.26 -12.48 7.01
CA LYS A 28 14.47 -12.69 8.46
C LYS A 28 13.37 -13.56 9.08
N HIS A 29 12.12 -13.32 8.68
CA HIS A 29 10.94 -14.04 9.17
C HIS A 29 10.64 -15.34 8.39
N GLY A 30 11.33 -15.59 7.28
CA GLY A 30 11.09 -16.76 6.43
C GLY A 30 9.73 -16.74 5.73
N VAL A 31 9.20 -15.55 5.43
CA VAL A 31 7.85 -15.35 4.85
C VAL A 31 7.92 -14.62 3.51
N HIS A 32 6.79 -14.55 2.81
CA HIS A 32 6.67 -13.75 1.59
C HIS A 32 6.61 -12.25 1.94
N PRO A 33 7.19 -11.33 1.13
CA PRO A 33 7.12 -9.88 1.37
C PRO A 33 5.71 -9.32 1.66
N ALA A 34 4.69 -9.84 0.97
CA ALA A 34 3.29 -9.50 1.24
C ALA A 34 2.89 -9.69 2.72
N SER A 35 3.42 -10.73 3.39
CA SER A 35 3.15 -10.99 4.80
C SER A 35 3.72 -9.90 5.71
N ILE A 36 4.85 -9.30 5.36
CA ILE A 36 5.41 -8.16 6.10
C ILE A 36 4.50 -6.94 5.99
N CYS A 37 3.99 -6.63 4.79
CA CYS A 37 3.04 -5.54 4.59
C CYS A 37 1.75 -5.74 5.42
N LEU A 38 1.24 -6.97 5.47
CA LEU A 38 0.04 -7.30 6.26
C LEU A 38 0.28 -7.21 7.76
N LYS A 39 1.43 -7.70 8.24
CA LYS A 39 1.83 -7.57 9.64
C LYS A 39 2.03 -6.12 10.05
N TRP A 40 2.61 -5.29 9.19
CA TRP A 40 2.75 -3.85 9.44
C TRP A 40 1.39 -3.17 9.59
N ALA A 41 0.43 -3.45 8.69
CA ALA A 41 -0.91 -2.89 8.79
C ALA A 41 -1.57 -3.30 10.12
N ALA A 42 -1.53 -4.58 10.46
CA ALA A 42 -2.06 -5.08 11.73
C ALA A 42 -1.37 -4.45 12.96
N GLY A 43 -0.05 -4.28 12.91
CA GLY A 43 0.74 -3.63 13.97
C GLY A 43 0.39 -2.16 14.19
N ASN A 44 -0.08 -1.47 13.15
CA ASN A 44 -0.59 -0.09 13.20
C ASN A 44 -2.09 -0.01 13.51
N GLY A 45 -2.72 -1.10 13.94
CA GLY A 45 -4.16 -1.15 14.25
C GLY A 45 -5.07 -1.09 13.03
N ILE A 46 -4.53 -1.25 11.82
CA ILE A 46 -5.29 -1.29 10.57
C ILE A 46 -5.75 -2.73 10.32
N ILE A 47 -7.00 -2.92 9.93
CA ILE A 47 -7.52 -4.22 9.50
C ILE A 47 -7.26 -4.39 7.99
N PRO A 48 -6.27 -5.21 7.57
CA PRO A 48 -5.98 -5.38 6.15
C PRO A 48 -7.04 -6.25 5.46
N ILE A 49 -7.38 -5.92 4.20
CA ILE A 49 -8.33 -6.68 3.37
C ILE A 49 -7.59 -7.21 2.11
N PRO A 50 -6.75 -8.25 2.24
CA PRO A 50 -5.96 -8.73 1.11
C PRO A 50 -6.79 -9.57 0.14
N LEU A 51 -6.77 -9.20 -1.14
CA LEU A 51 -7.45 -9.93 -2.22
C LEU A 51 -6.53 -10.98 -2.87
N SER A 52 -7.04 -12.20 -3.07
CA SER A 52 -6.40 -13.23 -3.87
C SER A 52 -7.42 -14.26 -4.37
N THR A 53 -7.19 -14.83 -5.55
CA THR A 53 -7.92 -16.00 -6.08
C THR A 53 -7.21 -17.33 -5.81
N LYS A 54 -5.95 -17.29 -5.36
CA LYS A 54 -5.12 -18.47 -5.09
C LYS A 54 -5.24 -18.86 -3.62
N VAL A 55 -5.69 -20.10 -3.35
CA VAL A 55 -5.87 -20.65 -1.99
C VAL A 55 -4.60 -20.54 -1.15
N LYS A 56 -3.43 -20.85 -1.72
CA LYS A 56 -2.14 -20.75 -1.02
C LYS A 56 -1.86 -19.34 -0.49
N ASN A 57 -2.22 -18.31 -1.27
CA ASN A 57 -2.01 -16.92 -0.89
C ASN A 57 -3.05 -16.49 0.15
N LEU A 58 -4.31 -16.92 0.01
CA LEU A 58 -5.35 -16.64 1.02
C LEU A 58 -4.93 -17.18 2.39
N ARG A 59 -4.42 -18.42 2.43
CA ARG A 59 -3.90 -19.03 3.65
C ARG A 59 -2.72 -18.23 4.22
N SER A 60 -1.71 -17.93 3.40
CA SER A 60 -0.54 -17.16 3.83
C SER A 60 -0.90 -15.75 4.32
N ASN A 61 -1.89 -15.09 3.69
CA ASN A 61 -2.40 -13.79 4.13
C ASN A 61 -3.06 -13.89 5.51
N PHE A 62 -3.89 -14.91 5.73
CA PHE A 62 -4.53 -15.15 7.02
C PHE A 62 -3.51 -15.49 8.12
N GLU A 63 -2.56 -16.37 7.81
CA GLU A 63 -1.48 -16.74 8.74
C GLU A 63 -0.59 -15.54 9.09
N SER A 64 -0.37 -14.60 8.17
CA SER A 64 0.47 -13.42 8.41
C SER A 64 -0.06 -12.53 9.54
N VAL A 65 -1.37 -12.36 9.65
CA VAL A 65 -2.02 -11.54 10.67
C VAL A 65 -2.29 -12.29 11.97
N HIS A 66 -2.17 -13.62 11.96
CA HIS A 66 -2.42 -14.47 13.13
C HIS A 66 -1.14 -15.01 13.78
N SER A 67 0.00 -14.92 13.11
CA SER A 67 1.32 -15.27 13.64
C SER A 67 1.96 -14.10 14.38
N ASP A 68 3.10 -14.35 15.04
CA ASP A 68 3.83 -13.37 15.85
C ASP A 68 3.96 -12.02 15.15
N PRO A 69 3.67 -10.91 15.85
CA PRO A 69 3.73 -9.57 15.26
C PRO A 69 5.18 -9.17 14.94
N LEU A 70 5.34 -8.13 14.12
CA LEU A 70 6.62 -7.46 13.97
C LEU A 70 7.03 -6.80 15.29
N THR A 71 8.33 -6.70 15.54
CA THR A 71 8.82 -5.98 16.72
C THR A 71 8.65 -4.46 16.55
N GLU A 72 8.70 -3.71 17.65
CA GLU A 72 8.59 -2.24 17.60
C GLU A 72 9.69 -1.61 16.72
N GLU A 73 10.91 -2.18 16.76
CA GLU A 73 12.01 -1.73 15.90
C GLU A 73 11.72 -2.00 14.42
N GLU A 74 11.11 -3.15 14.11
CA GLU A 74 10.71 -3.50 12.74
C GLU A 74 9.60 -2.60 12.20
N LEU A 75 8.63 -2.25 13.05
CA LEU A 75 7.59 -1.28 12.72
C LEU A 75 8.19 0.11 12.47
N THR A 76 9.12 0.55 13.32
CA THR A 76 9.83 1.85 13.17
C THR A 76 10.64 1.90 11.88
N MET A 77 11.33 0.82 11.52
CA MET A 77 12.07 0.74 10.25
C MET A 77 11.16 0.88 9.02
N LEU A 78 9.94 0.33 9.09
CA LEU A 78 8.97 0.41 8.00
C LEU A 78 8.31 1.78 7.92
N GLU A 79 8.07 2.44 9.05
CA GLU A 79 7.56 3.82 9.10
C GLU A 79 8.56 4.81 8.47
N ALA A 80 9.86 4.64 8.73
CA ALA A 80 10.91 5.52 8.22
C ALA A 80 11.08 5.49 6.69
N VAL A 81 10.47 4.53 6.00
CA VAL A 81 10.56 4.38 4.53
C VAL A 81 9.23 4.59 3.82
N ASP A 82 8.25 5.16 4.51
CA ASP A 82 7.05 5.66 3.85
C ASP A 82 7.44 6.66 2.75
N SER A 83 6.89 6.43 1.56
CA SER A 83 7.23 7.18 0.35
C SER A 83 6.10 8.12 -0.09
N ASN A 84 5.06 8.29 0.73
CA ASN A 84 3.85 9.05 0.39
C ASN A 84 3.28 8.66 -0.99
N ASN A 85 3.36 7.37 -1.33
CA ASN A 85 3.04 6.88 -2.66
C ASN A 85 1.60 6.34 -2.73
N ARG A 86 0.70 7.13 -3.35
CA ARG A 86 -0.67 6.71 -3.62
C ARG A 86 -0.73 5.82 -4.87
N LEU A 87 -1.01 4.53 -4.66
CA LEU A 87 -1.18 3.57 -5.75
C LEU A 87 -2.55 3.63 -6.45
N ILE A 88 -3.59 4.13 -5.77
CA ILE A 88 -4.91 4.34 -6.38
C ILE A 88 -5.19 5.85 -6.37
N LYS A 89 -4.82 6.51 -7.46
CA LYS A 89 -4.89 7.97 -7.63
C LYS A 89 -6.29 8.46 -8.05
N GLY A 90 -7.13 7.58 -8.61
CA GLY A 90 -8.49 7.93 -9.03
C GLY A 90 -8.59 8.68 -10.35
N GLN A 91 -7.60 8.52 -11.23
CA GLN A 91 -7.50 9.20 -12.54
C GLN A 91 -8.76 9.06 -13.41
N VAL A 92 -9.50 7.96 -13.22
CA VAL A 92 -10.75 7.66 -13.94
C VAL A 92 -11.96 8.47 -13.45
N PHE A 93 -11.83 9.19 -12.34
CA PHE A 93 -12.90 9.98 -11.71
C PHE A 93 -12.71 11.50 -11.90
N LEU A 94 -11.81 11.92 -12.78
CA LEU A 94 -11.59 13.34 -13.07
C LEU A 94 -12.79 13.95 -13.83
N TRP A 95 -13.14 15.18 -13.46
CA TRP A 95 -14.21 15.95 -14.10
C TRP A 95 -13.66 16.90 -15.17
N GLU A 96 -14.55 17.47 -15.98
CA GLU A 96 -14.19 18.47 -16.98
C GLU A 96 -13.61 19.72 -16.29
N GLY A 97 -12.36 20.05 -16.61
CA GLY A 97 -11.63 21.16 -15.98
C GLY A 97 -10.65 20.73 -14.88
N ALA A 98 -10.64 19.45 -14.47
CA ALA A 98 -9.58 18.93 -13.61
C ALA A 98 -8.24 18.89 -14.37
N THR A 99 -7.18 19.34 -13.71
CA THR A 99 -5.83 19.42 -14.30
C THR A 99 -4.96 18.24 -13.92
N SER A 100 -5.25 17.62 -12.76
CA SER A 100 -4.46 16.53 -12.20
C SER A 100 -5.31 15.64 -11.29
N TRP A 101 -4.86 14.40 -11.08
CA TRP A 101 -5.45 13.53 -10.05
C TRP A 101 -5.30 14.08 -8.64
N ARG A 102 -4.36 15.01 -8.42
CA ARG A 102 -4.18 15.71 -7.13
C ARG A 102 -5.40 16.54 -6.76
N ASP A 103 -6.11 17.07 -7.75
CA ASP A 103 -7.35 17.84 -7.56
C ASP A 103 -8.44 16.99 -6.87
N LEU A 104 -8.38 15.66 -6.97
CA LEU A 104 -9.32 14.75 -6.31
C LEU A 104 -9.07 14.63 -4.79
N TRP A 105 -7.88 14.97 -4.31
CA TRP A 105 -7.43 14.64 -2.95
C TRP A 105 -7.21 15.86 -2.06
N ASP A 106 -7.48 17.07 -2.56
CA ASP A 106 -7.38 18.34 -1.81
C ASP A 106 -6.10 18.40 -0.96
N GLU A 107 -4.94 18.10 -1.55
CA GLU A 107 -3.68 17.93 -0.80
C GLU A 107 -3.28 19.19 0.00
N ASP A 108 -3.75 20.36 -0.42
CA ASP A 108 -3.58 21.66 0.26
C ASP A 108 -4.82 22.10 1.06
N GLY A 109 -5.85 21.27 1.15
CA GLY A 109 -7.13 21.54 1.80
C GLY A 109 -8.12 22.36 0.97
N THR A 110 -7.81 22.66 -0.30
CA THR A 110 -8.70 23.42 -1.19
C THR A 110 -9.46 22.50 -2.13
N ILE A 111 -10.79 22.50 -2.03
CA ILE A 111 -11.65 21.75 -2.95
C ILE A 111 -11.64 22.41 -4.33
N THR A 112 -11.10 21.73 -5.33
CA THR A 112 -11.10 22.19 -6.73
C THR A 112 -12.41 21.78 -7.43
N GLY A 113 -12.93 22.64 -8.31
CA GLY A 113 -14.15 22.36 -9.09
C GLY A 113 -15.49 22.57 -8.37
N GLY A 114 -15.49 22.87 -7.07
CA GLY A 114 -16.67 23.28 -6.31
C GLY A 114 -17.03 24.75 -6.53
N GLN A 115 -17.42 25.15 -7.74
CA GLN A 115 -18.11 26.44 -7.93
C GLN A 115 -19.63 26.22 -7.94
N SER A 116 -20.31 26.89 -7.01
CA SER A 116 -21.76 27.06 -6.91
C SER A 116 -22.35 27.83 -8.09
#